data_AF-A0A410UQY5-F1
#
_entry.id   AF-A0A410UQY5-F1
#
_cell.length_a   1.000
_cell.length_b   1.000
_cell.length_c   1.000
_cell.angle_alpha   90.00
_cell.angle_beta   90.00
_cell.angle_gamma   90.00
#
_symmetry.space_group_name_H-M   'P 1'
#
loop_
_entity.id
_entity.type
_entity.pdbx_description
1 polymer ?
#
loop_
_entity_poly.entity_id
_entity_poly.type
_entity_poly.pdbx_seq_one_letter_code
_entity_poly.pdbx_strand_id
1 'polypeptide(L)'
;MTRKYIDCREYPSDMNCSVMISADSDEELLEASVQHAVAVHQHQDTPELRQQIRQLFKEGSPDMSMTGGLAGRTGMETDAQRSRPT
;
A
#
# COMPACT_ATOMS: atom_id res chain seq x y z
N MET A 1 4.95 12.73 7.41
CA MET A 1 5.39 11.56 8.21
C MET A 1 6.04 10.57 7.26
N THR A 2 6.90 9.68 7.75
CA THR A 2 7.45 8.60 6.92
C THR A 2 6.31 7.67 6.51
N ARG A 3 6.17 7.39 5.21
CA ARG A 3 5.15 6.46 4.69
C ARG A 3 5.32 5.11 5.39
N LYS A 4 4.21 4.51 5.83
CA LYS A 4 4.19 3.19 6.46
C LYS A 4 3.49 2.19 5.56
N TYR A 5 3.80 0.92 5.74
CA TYR A 5 3.18 -0.15 4.98
C TYR A 5 3.00 -1.43 5.80
N ILE A 6 2.07 -2.26 5.34
CA ILE A 6 1.92 -3.67 5.72
C ILE A 6 2.00 -4.50 4.45
N ASP A 7 2.78 -5.57 4.52
CA ASP A 7 2.84 -6.57 3.46
C ASP A 7 2.13 -7.85 3.91
N CYS A 8 1.00 -8.16 3.28
CA CYS A 8 0.22 -9.35 3.62
C CYS A 8 0.94 -10.64 3.18
N ARG A 9 1.92 -10.56 2.27
CA ARG A 9 2.72 -11.71 1.81
C ARG A 9 3.62 -12.30 2.88
N GLU A 10 4.02 -11.48 3.86
CA GLU A 10 4.93 -11.90 4.93
C GLU A 10 4.23 -12.74 6.00
N TYR A 11 2.90 -12.82 5.95
CA TYR A 11 2.07 -13.56 6.90
C TYR A 11 1.34 -14.67 6.16
N PRO A 12 1.97 -15.85 5.96
CA PRO A 12 1.38 -16.93 5.20
C PRO A 12 0.08 -17.37 5.89
N SER A 13 -1.04 -16.99 5.27
CA SER A 13 -2.39 -17.43 5.59
C SER A 13 -2.92 -18.22 4.40
N ASP A 14 -3.96 -19.04 4.59
CA ASP A 14 -4.62 -19.82 3.53
C ASP A 14 -5.02 -18.99 2.29
N MET A 15 -5.19 -17.67 2.43
CA MET A 15 -5.59 -16.77 1.35
C MET A 15 -4.46 -16.41 0.37
N ASN A 16 -3.19 -16.69 0.69
CA ASN A 16 -2.02 -16.40 -0.17
C ASN A 16 -2.04 -14.99 -0.81
N CYS A 17 -2.33 -13.96 -0.01
CA CYS A 17 -2.47 -12.60 -0.49
C CYS A 17 -1.17 -12.06 -1.11
N SER A 18 -1.27 -11.49 -2.31
CA SER A 18 -0.18 -10.77 -2.99
C SER A 18 -0.20 -9.25 -2.71
N VAL A 19 -1.01 -8.83 -1.74
CA VAL A 19 -1.35 -7.43 -1.50
C VAL A 19 -0.39 -6.81 -0.48
N MET A 20 0.07 -5.60 -0.80
CA MET A 20 0.79 -4.72 0.11
C MET A 20 0.03 -3.40 0.19
N ILE A 21 -0.21 -2.92 1.41
CA ILE A 21 -1.00 -1.72 1.69
C ILE A 21 -0.06 -0.68 2.28
N SER A 22 -0.12 0.56 1.81
CA SER A 22 0.69 1.66 2.34
C SER A 22 -0.12 2.93 2.46
N ALA A 23 0.15 3.72 3.49
CA ALA A 23 -0.49 5.01 3.72
C ALA A 23 0.46 6.00 4.39
N ASP A 24 0.11 7.29 4.30
CA ASP A 24 0.85 8.39 4.93
C ASP A 24 0.54 8.53 6.43
N SER A 25 -0.59 7.97 6.88
CA SER A 25 -1.06 8.01 8.27
C SER A 25 -1.28 6.60 8.83
N ASP A 26 -0.94 6.40 10.11
CA ASP A 26 -1.16 5.13 10.82
C ASP A 26 -2.65 4.71 10.86
N GLU A 27 -3.56 5.68 11.00
CA GLU A 27 -5.00 5.43 11.04
C GLU A 27 -5.53 4.95 9.68
N GLU A 28 -5.13 5.59 8.59
CA GLU A 28 -5.51 5.19 7.23
C GLU A 28 -4.97 3.80 6.89
N LEU A 29 -3.72 3.51 7.27
CA LEU A 29 -3.12 2.20 7.08
C LEU A 29 -3.88 1.13 7.86
N LEU A 30 -4.22 1.42 9.12
CA LEU A 30 -4.96 0.50 9.96
C LEU A 30 -6.33 0.16 9.38
N GLU A 31 -7.12 1.18 9.02
CA GLU A 31 -8.46 0.99 8.48
C GLU A 31 -8.40 0.15 7.20
N ALA A 32 -7.48 0.46 6.28
CA ALA A 32 -7.32 -0.28 5.04
C ALA A 32 -6.91 -1.75 5.29
N SER A 33 -5.98 -1.99 6.21
CA SER A 33 -5.55 -3.34 6.55
C SER A 33 -6.61 -4.15 7.29
N VAL A 34 -7.41 -3.54 8.16
CA VAL A 34 -8.55 -4.19 8.82
C VAL A 34 -9.61 -4.57 7.80
N GLN A 35 -9.95 -3.68 6.87
CA GLN A 35 -10.91 -3.98 5.81
C GLN A 35 -10.45 -5.18 4.96
N HIS A 36 -9.15 -5.28 4.65
CA HIS A 36 -8.59 -6.45 3.98
C HIS A 36 -8.70 -7.72 4.83
N ALA A 37 -8.34 -7.65 6.12
CA ALA A 37 -8.41 -8.79 7.04
C ALA A 37 -9.85 -9.32 7.21
N VAL A 38 -10.85 -8.43 7.26
CA VAL A 38 -12.26 -8.82 7.39
C VAL A 38 -12.81 -9.37 6.08
N ALA A 39 -12.57 -8.69 4.96
CA ALA A 39 -13.16 -9.05 3.68
C ALA A 39 -12.51 -10.31 3.06
N VAL A 40 -11.21 -10.49 3.24
CA VAL A 40 -10.43 -11.58 2.62
C VAL A 40 -10.22 -12.72 3.61
N HIS A 41 -9.70 -12.42 4.80
CA HIS A 41 -9.39 -13.46 5.79
C HIS A 41 -10.56 -13.81 6.72
N GLN A 42 -11.72 -13.15 6.55
CA GLN A 42 -12.92 -13.35 7.38
C GLN A 42 -12.66 -13.18 8.88
N HIS A 43 -11.61 -12.44 9.25
CA HIS A 43 -11.36 -12.07 10.63
C HIS A 43 -12.45 -11.11 11.12
N GLN A 44 -12.77 -11.15 12.40
CA GLN A 44 -13.67 -10.16 13.00
C GLN A 44 -12.91 -8.90 13.35
N ASP A 45 -13.50 -7.74 13.02
CA ASP A 45 -12.99 -6.45 13.44
C ASP A 45 -13.11 -6.32 14.96
N THR A 46 -12.01 -6.62 15.63
CA THR A 46 -11.89 -6.57 17.08
C THR A 46 -10.76 -5.62 17.46
N PRO A 47 -10.82 -4.99 18.64
CA PRO A 47 -9.74 -4.13 19.11
C PRO A 47 -8.40 -4.88 19.24
N GLU A 48 -8.44 -6.18 19.54
CA GLU A 48 -7.25 -7.03 19.61
C GLU A 48 -6.61 -7.23 18.22
N LEU A 49 -7.42 -7.52 17.19
CA LEU A 49 -6.94 -7.59 15.80
C LEU A 49 -6.29 -6.27 15.37
N ARG A 50 -6.94 -5.14 15.67
CA ARG A 50 -6.40 -3.80 15.36
C ARG A 50 -5.06 -3.54 16.04
N GLN A 51 -4.89 -3.98 17.29
CA GLN A 51 -3.61 -3.88 17.99
C GLN A 51 -2.53 -4.76 17.35
N GLN A 52 -2.88 -6.00 16.99
CA GLN A 52 -1.96 -6.90 16.29
C GLN A 52 -1.50 -6.30 14.96
N ILE A 53 -2.43 -5.80 14.13
CA ILE A 53 -2.14 -5.18 12.84
C ILE A 53 -1.19 -3.96 12.99
N ARG A 54 -1.40 -3.13 14.02
CA ARG A 54 -0.49 -1.99 14.30
C ARG A 54 0.96 -2.43 14.57
N GLN A 55 1.16 -3.60 15.17
CA GLN A 55 2.51 -4.13 15.42
C GLN A 55 3.21 -4.61 14.13
N LEU A 56 2.46 -4.80 13.04
CA LEU A 56 2.99 -5.22 11.74
C LEU A 56 3.39 -4.02 10.86
N PHE A 57 3.19 -2.79 11.33
CA PHE A 57 3.52 -1.60 10.56
C PHE A 57 5.03 -1.50 10.37
N LYS A 58 5.43 -1.37 9.10
CA LYS A 58 6.81 -1.15 8.70
C LYS A 58 6.98 0.27 8.20
N GLU A 59 8.09 0.88 8.56
CA GLU A 59 8.43 2.23 8.12
C GLU A 59 9.19 2.19 6.80
N GLY A 60 8.86 3.11 5.90
CA GLY A 60 9.54 3.30 4.64
C GLY A 60 8.78 2.77 3.43
N SER A 61 9.51 2.65 2.33
CA SER A 61 9.12 1.94 1.11
C SER A 61 10.18 0.85 0.91
N PRO A 62 9.82 -0.36 0.42
CA PRO A 62 10.81 -1.41 0.15
C PRO A 62 11.91 -0.77 -0.67
N ASP A 63 13.12 -0.91 -0.17
CA ASP A 63 14.24 -0.11 -0.56
C ASP A 63 14.42 -0.21 -2.08
N MET A 64 14.37 0.93 -2.76
CA MET A 64 15.05 1.08 -4.05
C MET A 64 16.56 1.22 -3.81
N SER A 65 17.13 0.46 -2.87
CA SER A 65 18.57 0.38 -2.72
C SER A 65 19.04 -0.75 -3.62
N MET A 66 19.17 -0.41 -4.91
CA MET A 66 20.31 -0.72 -5.77
C MET A 66 19.88 -0.65 -7.24
N THR A 67 20.42 0.34 -7.95
CA THR A 67 20.60 0.45 -9.41
C THR A 67 19.59 1.30 -10.19
N GLY A 68 20.11 2.41 -10.74
CA GLY A 68 19.62 2.94 -12.02
C GLY A 68 19.35 4.44 -12.04
N GLY A 69 20.41 5.25 -11.95
CA GLY A 69 20.29 6.70 -12.13
C GLY A 69 19.79 7.06 -13.53
N LEU A 70 18.75 7.88 -13.59
CA LEU A 70 18.52 8.91 -14.61
C LEU A 70 17.38 9.79 -14.08
N ALA A 71 17.72 10.89 -13.44
CA ALA A 71 17.80 12.19 -14.10
C ALA A 71 16.41 12.69 -14.50
N GLY A 72 15.99 13.76 -13.81
CA GLY A 72 14.71 14.37 -14.02
C GLY A 72 14.50 14.88 -15.44
N ARG A 73 13.21 15.01 -15.77
CA ARG A 73 12.72 15.98 -16.75
C ARG A 73 11.46 16.60 -16.20
N THR A 74 11.68 17.73 -15.53
CA THR A 74 10.70 18.80 -15.37
C THR A 74 10.30 19.35 -16.74
N GLY A 75 9.04 19.76 -16.87
CA GLY A 75 8.54 20.66 -17.91
C GLY A 75 7.90 19.93 -19.09
N MET A 76 6.58 20.01 -19.26
CA MET A 76 5.84 21.10 -19.95
C MET A 76 5.92 21.02 -21.47
N GLU A 77 4.90 20.46 -22.12
CA GLU A 77 4.41 20.92 -23.43
C GLU A 77 3.07 20.22 -23.78
N THR A 78 1.94 20.89 -23.57
CA THR A 78 1.07 21.62 -24.54
C THR A 78 0.19 20.73 -25.43
N ASP A 79 -1.12 20.84 -25.17
CA ASP A 79 -2.26 20.98 -26.10
C ASP A 79 -2.42 20.10 -27.35
N ALA A 80 -3.70 19.88 -27.67
CA ALA A 80 -4.24 19.59 -28.98
C ALA A 80 -4.16 18.14 -29.50
N GLN A 81 -5.37 17.57 -29.56
CA GLN A 81 -5.91 16.99 -30.80
C GLN A 81 -5.47 15.56 -31.16
N ARG A 82 -6.27 14.56 -30.78
CA ARG A 82 -6.99 13.73 -31.79
C ARG A 82 -8.10 12.86 -31.19
N SER A 83 -9.32 13.35 -31.38
CA SER A 83 -10.41 12.63 -32.06
C SER A 83 -10.72 11.19 -31.63
N ARG A 84 -11.79 11.09 -30.84
CA ARG A 84 -12.73 9.96 -30.83
C ARG A 84 -13.22 9.66 -32.26
N PRO A 85 -13.40 8.39 -32.63
CA PRO A 85 -14.51 8.00 -33.48
C PRO A 85 -15.58 7.26 -32.65
N THR A 86 -16.82 7.51 -33.05
CA THR A 86 -18.12 7.10 -32.50
C THR A 86 -18.28 5.61 -32.26
#